data_AF-A0A519KR28-F1
#
_entry.id   AF-A0A519KR28-F1
#
_cell.length_a   1.000
_cell.length_b   1.000
_cell.length_c   1.000
_cell.angle_alpha   90.00
_cell.angle_beta   90.00
_cell.angle_gamma   90.00
#
_symmetry.space_group_name_H-M   'P 1'
#
loop_
_entity.id
_entity.type
_entity.pdbx_description
1 polymer ?
#
loop_
_entity_poly.entity_id
_entity_poly.type
_entity_poly.pdbx_seq_one_letter_code
_entity_poly.pdbx_strand_id
1 'polypeptide(L)'
;MNFQLELHTQNHGSNIVFNNIIFQGYKVNIIERYKGKMNYKPQLTHVIFKVRTLDDHLLQTIDGHSRVKIKGDDLEAYKKKTSVFVLYKNRRLHTKENEYDYMHFVLSIILANYQLK
;
A
#
# COMPACT_ATOMS: atom_id res chain seq x y z
N MET A 1 3.20 16.09 -8.37
CA MET A 1 3.02 14.75 -8.97
C MET A 1 1.55 14.42 -8.81
N ASN A 2 0.81 14.23 -9.91
CA ASN A 2 -0.63 13.95 -9.84
C ASN A 2 -0.83 12.44 -9.68
N PHE A 3 -1.48 12.02 -8.61
CA PHE A 3 -1.83 10.62 -8.33
C PHE A 3 -3.27 10.54 -7.80
N GLN A 4 -3.88 9.38 -7.94
CA GLN A 4 -5.19 9.08 -7.38
C GLN A 4 -5.05 7.90 -6.44
N LEU A 5 -5.47 8.09 -5.20
CA LEU A 5 -5.49 7.04 -4.20
C LEU A 5 -6.89 6.43 -4.13
N GLU A 6 -7.00 5.14 -4.42
CA GLU A 6 -8.24 4.38 -4.33
C GLU A 6 -8.13 3.35 -3.21
N LEU A 7 -9.00 3.50 -2.21
CA LEU A 7 -9.01 2.62 -1.04
C LEU A 7 -10.17 1.64 -1.17
N HIS A 8 -9.85 0.36 -1.34
CA HIS A 8 -10.83 -0.70 -1.45
C HIS A 8 -10.76 -1.62 -0.23
N THR A 9 -11.53 -1.29 0.81
CA THR A 9 -11.81 -2.28 1.86
C THR A 9 -12.73 -3.35 1.30
N GLN A 10 -12.25 -4.60 1.25
CA GLN A 10 -13.06 -5.74 0.85
C GLN A 10 -14.14 -6.08 1.89
N ASN A 11 -15.14 -6.83 1.44
CA ASN A 11 -16.34 -7.29 2.14
C ASN A 11 -16.21 -7.53 3.65
N HIS A 12 -17.33 -7.32 4.35
CA HIS A 12 -17.50 -7.54 5.78
C HIS A 12 -16.91 -8.90 6.22
N GLY A 13 -15.88 -8.88 7.08
CA GLY A 13 -15.22 -10.07 7.61
C GLY A 13 -13.94 -10.53 6.90
N SER A 14 -13.51 -9.87 5.81
CA SER A 14 -12.21 -10.16 5.19
C SER A 14 -11.06 -9.66 6.06
N ASN A 15 -10.00 -10.47 6.16
CA ASN A 15 -8.75 -10.12 6.82
C ASN A 15 -7.72 -9.52 5.85
N ILE A 16 -8.18 -9.10 4.67
CA ILE A 16 -7.34 -8.56 3.60
C ILE A 16 -7.91 -7.21 3.17
N VAL A 17 -7.06 -6.19 3.14
CA VAL A 17 -7.39 -4.85 2.65
C VAL A 17 -6.60 -4.60 1.36
N PHE A 18 -7.29 -4.05 0.36
CA PHE A 18 -6.71 -3.74 -0.95
C PHE A 18 -6.70 -2.22 -1.13
N ASN A 19 -5.51 -1.64 -1.29
CA ASN A 19 -5.35 -0.23 -1.59
C ASN A 19 -4.65 -0.11 -2.95
N ASN A 20 -5.05 0.87 -3.75
CA ASN A 20 -4.49 1.14 -5.06
C ASN A 20 -3.99 2.58 -5.10
N ILE A 21 -2.77 2.77 -5.59
CA ILE A 21 -2.25 4.10 -5.96
C ILE A 21 -2.12 4.13 -7.47
N ILE A 22 -2.83 5.02 -8.13
CA ILE A 22 -2.81 5.20 -9.57
C ILE A 22 -1.94 6.41 -9.90
N PHE A 23 -0.90 6.17 -10.69
CA PHE A 23 -0.02 7.20 -11.26
C PHE A 23 -0.32 7.34 -12.75
N GLN A 24 0.26 8.37 -13.38
CA GLN A 24 0.08 8.62 -14.81
C GLN A 24 0.62 7.52 -15.74
N GLY A 25 1.49 6.62 -15.27
CA GLY A 25 2.06 5.53 -16.09
C GLY A 25 1.89 4.12 -15.52
N TYR A 26 1.51 3.98 -14.25
CA TYR A 26 1.42 2.68 -13.60
C TYR A 26 0.47 2.74 -12.40
N LYS A 27 0.05 1.57 -11.92
CA LYS A 27 -0.76 1.40 -10.72
C LYS A 27 0.01 0.55 -9.71
N VAL A 28 -0.06 0.92 -8.44
CA VAL A 28 0.51 0.14 -7.34
C VAL A 28 -0.63 -0.46 -6.54
N ASN A 29 -0.75 -1.79 -6.55
CA ASN A 29 -1.64 -2.51 -5.67
C ASN A 29 -0.91 -2.84 -4.37
N ILE A 30 -1.52 -2.46 -3.26
CA ILE A 30 -1.04 -2.66 -1.90
C ILE A 30 -2.04 -3.59 -1.22
N ILE A 31 -1.55 -4.74 -0.79
CA ILE A 31 -2.37 -5.79 -0.19
C ILE A 31 -1.91 -5.96 1.25
N GLU A 32 -2.72 -5.50 2.17
CA GLU A 32 -2.47 -5.61 3.59
C GLU A 32 -3.16 -6.86 4.13
N ARG A 33 -2.42 -7.70 4.88
CA ARG A 33 -2.97 -8.90 5.49
C ARG A 33 -2.96 -8.82 7.01
N TYR A 34 -4.14 -8.97 7.59
CA TYR A 34 -4.36 -8.94 9.02
C TYR A 34 -4.55 -10.35 9.59
N LYS A 35 -4.18 -10.52 10.86
CA LYS A 35 -4.54 -11.67 11.70
C LYS A 35 -5.56 -11.22 12.73
N GLY A 36 -6.47 -12.12 13.12
CA GLY A 36 -7.60 -11.80 13.99
C GLY A 36 -8.87 -11.49 13.21
N LYS A 37 -9.89 -10.97 13.87
CA LYS A 37 -11.10 -10.48 13.20
C LYS A 37 -10.90 -8.99 12.94
N MET A 38 -11.28 -8.49 11.76
CA MET A 38 -11.14 -7.06 11.44
C MET A 38 -11.85 -6.15 12.47
N ASN A 39 -12.96 -6.64 13.04
CA ASN A 39 -13.74 -5.92 14.05
C ASN A 39 -13.28 -6.17 15.50
N TYR A 40 -12.27 -7.02 15.72
CA TYR A 40 -11.77 -7.36 17.05
C TYR A 40 -10.26 -7.59 17.02
N LYS A 41 -9.52 -6.51 17.31
CA LYS A 41 -8.05 -6.45 17.39
C LYS A 41 -7.34 -7.01 16.14
N PRO A 42 -7.54 -6.42 14.95
CA PRO A 42 -6.78 -6.81 13.77
C PRO A 42 -5.30 -6.50 13.96
N GLN A 43 -4.43 -7.46 13.65
CA GLN A 43 -2.98 -7.28 13.67
C GLN A 43 -2.43 -7.38 12.26
N LEU A 44 -1.89 -6.29 11.72
CA LEU A 44 -1.25 -6.31 10.41
C LEU A 44 -0.01 -7.20 10.47
N THR A 45 0.03 -8.23 9.61
CA THR A 45 1.08 -9.26 9.61
C THR A 45 2.11 -9.08 8.51
N HIS A 46 1.69 -8.56 7.36
CA HIS A 46 2.55 -8.25 6.23
C HIS A 46 1.78 -7.43 5.20
N VAL A 47 2.53 -6.76 4.33
CA VAL A 47 2.01 -6.03 3.19
C VAL A 47 2.70 -6.52 1.92
N ILE A 48 1.93 -6.61 0.84
CA ILE A 48 2.42 -7.00 -0.47
C ILE A 48 2.19 -5.84 -1.43
N PHE A 49 3.25 -5.43 -2.12
CA PHE A 49 3.22 -4.44 -3.19
C PHE A 49 3.33 -5.15 -4.53
N LYS A 50 2.45 -4.79 -5.45
CA LYS A 50 2.49 -5.21 -6.85
C LYS A 50 2.38 -3.97 -7.72
N VAL A 51 3.21 -3.87 -8.75
CA VAL A 51 3.13 -2.79 -9.71
C VAL A 51 2.56 -3.32 -11.01
N ARG A 52 1.64 -2.57 -11.60
CA ARG A 52 1.02 -2.88 -12.89
C ARG A 52 1.12 -1.71 -13.84
N THR A 53 1.11 -2.00 -15.14
CA THR A 53 0.83 -0.99 -16.16
C THR A 53 -0.62 -0.49 -16.02
N LEU A 54 -0.96 0.58 -16.75
CA LEU A 54 -2.35 1.06 -16.78
C LEU A 54 -3.32 0.03 -17.38
N ASP A 55 -2.82 -0.81 -18.29
CA ASP A 55 -3.53 -1.96 -18.90
C ASP A 55 -3.53 -3.22 -18.00
N ASP A 56 -3.22 -3.06 -16.71
CA ASP A 56 -3.23 -4.10 -15.68
C ASP A 56 -2.25 -5.27 -15.86
N HIS A 57 -1.24 -5.12 -16.72
CA HIS A 57 -0.12 -6.07 -16.82
C HIS A 57 0.80 -5.96 -15.60
N LEU A 58 1.08 -7.10 -14.95
CA LEU A 58 1.93 -7.16 -13.76
C LEU A 58 3.40 -6.99 -14.14
N LEU A 59 4.07 -6.00 -13.55
CA LEU A 59 5.50 -5.79 -13.71
C LEU A 59 6.30 -6.74 -12.81
N GLN A 60 7.47 -7.14 -13.29
CA GLN A 60 8.43 -7.89 -12.48
C GLN A 60 9.36 -6.93 -11.73
N THR A 61 9.81 -7.36 -10.56
CA THR A 61 10.87 -6.73 -9.80
C THR A 61 12.21 -6.94 -10.51
N ILE A 62 13.23 -6.21 -10.06
CA ILE A 62 14.61 -6.34 -10.55
C ILE A 62 15.11 -7.78 -10.40
N ASP A 63 14.68 -8.48 -9.35
CA ASP A 63 15.02 -9.90 -9.10
C ASP A 63 14.11 -10.90 -9.84
N GLY A 64 13.25 -10.44 -10.75
CA GLY A 64 12.33 -11.29 -11.53
C GLY A 64 11.08 -11.76 -10.76
N HIS A 65 10.83 -11.28 -9.54
CA HIS A 65 9.62 -11.59 -8.79
C HIS A 65 8.44 -10.74 -9.21
N SER A 66 7.22 -11.20 -8.99
CA SER A 66 6.02 -10.44 -9.39
C SER A 66 5.48 -9.52 -8.29
N ARG A 67 6.17 -9.44 -7.14
CA ARG A 67 5.69 -8.75 -5.93
C ARG A 67 6.83 -8.48 -4.96
N VAL A 68 6.67 -7.44 -4.17
CA VAL A 68 7.51 -7.13 -3.00
C VAL A 68 6.68 -7.39 -1.75
N LYS A 69 7.27 -8.02 -0.75
CA LYS A 69 6.58 -8.33 0.51
C LYS A 69 7.39 -7.80 1.68
N ILE A 70 6.78 -6.92 2.47
CA ILE A 70 7.39 -6.38 3.69
C ILE A 70 6.84 -7.08 4.93
N LYS A 71 7.72 -7.27 5.92
CA LYS A 71 7.51 -7.92 7.21
C LYS A 71 8.51 -7.35 8.23
N GLY A 72 8.31 -7.62 9.52
CA GLY A 72 9.27 -7.21 10.56
C GLY A 72 9.45 -5.69 10.65
N ASP A 73 10.68 -5.21 10.61
CA ASP A 73 11.01 -3.80 10.79
C ASP A 73 10.42 -2.90 9.69
N ASP A 74 10.45 -3.35 8.43
CA ASP A 74 9.83 -2.63 7.31
C ASP A 74 8.32 -2.52 7.49
N LEU A 75 7.70 -3.52 8.12
CA LEU A 75 6.28 -3.51 8.43
C LEU A 75 5.97 -2.52 9.57
N GLU A 76 6.85 -2.39 10.55
CA GLU A 76 6.70 -1.38 11.61
C GLU A 76 6.88 0.04 11.07
N ALA A 77 7.83 0.25 10.16
CA ALA A 77 7.99 1.51 9.44
C ALA A 77 6.73 1.84 8.62
N TYR A 78 6.19 0.85 7.89
CA TYR A 78 4.92 0.99 7.19
C TYR A 78 3.78 1.35 8.14
N LYS A 79 3.60 0.61 9.24
CA LYS A 79 2.56 0.87 10.24
C LYS A 79 2.64 2.27 10.81
N LYS A 80 3.83 2.79 11.14
CA LYS A 80 3.96 4.16 11.66
C LYS A 80 3.43 5.19 10.66
N LYS A 81 3.72 5.01 9.38
CA LYS A 81 3.29 5.89 8.29
C LYS A 81 1.82 5.69 7.91
N THR A 82 1.29 4.47 8.02
CA THR A 82 -0.13 4.17 7.77
C THR A 82 -1.03 4.37 8.98
N SER A 83 -0.53 4.42 10.22
CA SER A 83 -1.35 4.73 11.40
C SER A 83 -1.90 6.16 11.35
N VAL A 84 -1.11 7.06 10.75
CA VAL A 84 -1.55 8.41 10.34
C VAL A 84 -2.68 8.32 9.30
N PHE A 85 -2.66 7.28 8.47
CA PHE A 85 -3.58 7.03 7.38
C PHE A 85 -4.84 6.23 7.79
N VAL A 86 -4.79 5.35 8.80
CA VAL A 86 -5.96 4.62 9.35
C VAL A 86 -6.96 5.59 9.98
N LEU A 87 -6.51 6.79 10.33
CA LEU A 87 -7.34 7.93 10.71
C LEU A 87 -7.99 8.65 9.51
N TYR A 88 -7.80 8.21 8.25
CA TYR A 88 -8.43 8.83 7.06
C TYR A 88 -9.95 8.70 7.01
N LYS A 89 -10.55 7.74 7.73
CA LYS A 89 -12.01 7.77 7.97
C LYS A 89 -12.43 9.00 8.78
N ASN A 90 -11.54 9.51 9.63
CA ASN A 90 -11.71 10.76 10.35
C ASN A 90 -11.10 11.90 9.52
N ARG A 91 -11.92 12.49 8.62
CA ARG A 91 -11.57 13.66 7.77
C ARG A 91 -10.76 14.77 8.46
N ARG A 92 -10.76 14.85 9.80
CA ARG A 92 -10.08 15.86 10.61
C ARG A 92 -8.55 15.73 10.69
N LEU A 93 -7.98 14.56 10.39
CA LEU A 93 -6.52 14.30 10.51
C LEU A 93 -5.83 14.11 9.15
N HIS A 94 -6.58 14.29 8.07
CA HIS A 94 -6.08 14.27 6.71
C HIS A 94 -5.35 15.58 6.41
N THR A 95 -4.02 15.57 6.42
CA THR A 95 -3.18 16.67 5.90
C THR A 95 -2.51 16.23 4.60
N LYS A 96 -2.24 17.19 3.71
CA LYS A 96 -1.48 16.92 2.48
C LYS A 96 -0.09 16.35 2.78
N GLU A 97 0.53 16.79 3.88
CA GLU A 97 1.84 16.31 4.33
C GLU A 97 1.83 14.80 4.64
N ASN A 98 0.81 14.34 5.36
CA ASN A 98 0.64 12.92 5.69
C ASN A 98 0.43 12.05 4.43
N GLU A 99 -0.28 12.59 3.43
CA GLU A 99 -0.48 11.95 2.13
C GLU A 99 0.85 11.82 1.36
N TYR A 100 1.65 12.89 1.33
CA TYR A 100 2.98 12.89 0.71
C TYR A 100 3.95 11.93 1.39
N ASP A 101 3.99 11.88 2.73
CA ASP A 101 4.89 10.98 3.45
C ASP A 101 4.59 9.50 3.20
N TYR A 102 3.31 9.15 3.12
CA TYR A 102 2.87 7.82 2.74
C TYR A 102 3.26 7.50 1.30
N MET A 103 2.98 8.42 0.38
CA MET A 103 3.36 8.32 -1.02
C MET A 103 4.85 8.12 -1.21
N HIS A 104 5.68 8.93 -0.56
CA HIS A 104 7.14 8.85 -0.64
C HIS A 104 7.65 7.50 -0.14
N PHE A 105 7.04 6.95 0.91
CA PHE A 105 7.38 5.62 1.40
C PHE A 105 7.00 4.51 0.42
N VAL A 106 5.80 4.56 -0.17
CA VAL A 106 5.42 3.57 -1.19
C VAL A 106 6.34 3.67 -2.39
N LEU A 107 6.61 4.89 -2.86
CA LEU A 107 7.53 5.14 -3.97
C LEU A 107 8.95 4.64 -3.67
N SER A 108 9.46 4.82 -2.45
CA SER A 108 10.79 4.31 -2.11
C SER A 108 10.87 2.78 -2.20
N ILE A 109 9.82 2.07 -1.75
CA ILE A 109 9.73 0.61 -1.94
C ILE A 109 9.69 0.27 -3.42
N ILE A 110 8.88 0.96 -4.21
CA ILE A 110 8.75 0.65 -5.64
C ILE A 110 10.07 0.90 -6.37
N LEU A 111 10.69 2.08 -6.20
CA LEU A 111 11.94 2.44 -6.87
C LEU A 111 13.12 1.55 -6.45
N ALA A 112 13.11 1.02 -5.22
CA ALA A 112 14.13 0.08 -4.77
C ALA A 112 13.99 -1.32 -5.38
N ASN A 113 12.78 -1.69 -5.85
CA ASN A 113 12.49 -3.07 -6.25
C ASN A 113 12.06 -3.23 -7.72
N TYR A 114 11.64 -2.16 -8.39
CA TYR A 114 11.15 -2.19 -9.77
C TYR A 114 11.94 -1.22 -10.64
N GLN A 115 12.31 -1.67 -11.84
CA GLN A 115 12.76 -0.78 -12.90
C GLN A 115 11.55 -0.18 -13.59
N LEU A 116 11.15 1.00 -13.12
CA LEU A 116 10.18 1.83 -13.81
C LEU A 116 10.93 2.53 -14.96
N LYS A 117 10.56 2.20 -16.20
CA LYS A 117 11.06 2.87 -17.41
C LYS A 117 10.28 4.14 -17.69
#